data_AF-A0A0F9II18-F1
#
_entry.id   AF-A0A0F9II18-F1
#
_cell.length_a   1.000
_cell.length_b   1.000
_cell.length_c   1.000
_cell.angle_alpha   90.00
_cell.angle_beta   90.00
_cell.angle_gamma   90.00
#
_symmetry.space_group_name_H-M   'P 1'
#
loop_
_entity.id
_entity.type
_entity.pdbx_description
1 polymer ?
#
loop_
_entity_poly.entity_id
_entity_poly.type
_entity_poly.pdbx_seq_one_letter_code
_entity_poly.pdbx_strand_id
1 'polypeptide(L)'
;MTKSEQQYAIDRIAGLCRQKCYAIEEAMPVTKAKKITYGQALSRIKAGKIRLIHRIKDRGLYRSDDFDDVFDVKDHHDYNGSDGYDEKACSKKCAPIHAEALRIKDQIMLGDAVEALKMIEAFAKM
;
A
#
# COMPACT_ATOMS: atom_id res chain seq x y z
N MET A 1 24.69 -4.02 -25.66
CA MET A 1 24.38 -4.37 -24.28
C MET A 1 24.12 -5.87 -24.21
N THR A 2 24.76 -6.58 -23.29
CA THR A 2 24.57 -8.01 -23.07
C THR A 2 23.31 -8.26 -22.23
N LYS A 3 22.80 -9.50 -22.22
CA LYS A 3 21.64 -9.86 -21.39
C LYS A 3 21.86 -9.61 -19.89
N SER A 4 23.09 -9.82 -19.41
CA SER A 4 23.46 -9.57 -18.01
C SER A 4 23.45 -8.06 -17.68
N GLU A 5 23.93 -7.22 -18.59
CA GLU A 5 23.89 -5.76 -18.45
C GLU A 5 22.46 -5.22 -18.45
N GLN A 6 21.60 -5.76 -19.33
CA GLN A 6 20.18 -5.42 -19.36
C GLN A 6 19.48 -5.77 -18.04
N GLN A 7 19.69 -6.99 -17.54
CA GLN A 7 19.10 -7.43 -16.28
C GLN A 7 19.56 -6.55 -15.11
N TYR A 8 20.86 -6.28 -15.00
CA TYR A 8 21.40 -5.39 -13.99
C TYR A 8 20.79 -3.98 -14.04
N ALA A 9 20.65 -3.41 -15.24
CA ALA A 9 20.03 -2.09 -15.41
C ALA A 9 18.55 -2.07 -14.99
N ILE A 10 17.79 -3.12 -15.32
CA ILE A 10 16.39 -3.27 -14.92
C ILE A 10 16.25 -3.37 -13.40
N ASP A 11 17.10 -4.15 -12.74
CA ASP A 11 17.09 -4.34 -11.29
C ASP A 11 17.45 -3.05 -10.56
N ARG A 12 18.44 -2.31 -11.08
CA ARG A 12 18.81 -1.00 -10.56
C ARG A 12 17.65 0.00 -10.63
N ILE A 13 16.90 0.03 -11.74
CA ILE A 13 15.71 0.87 -11.87
C ILE A 13 14.59 0.45 -10.91
N ALA A 14 14.39 -0.86 -10.73
CA ALA A 14 13.41 -1.36 -9.77
C ALA A 14 13.76 -0.92 -8.33
N GLY A 15 15.05 -0.96 -7.97
CA GLY A 15 15.54 -0.46 -6.68
C GLY A 15 15.29 1.03 -6.48
N LEU A 16 15.64 1.87 -7.47
CA LEU A 16 15.41 3.32 -7.43
C LEU A 16 13.91 3.66 -7.34
N CYS A 17 13.07 2.97 -8.12
CA CYS A 17 11.63 3.15 -8.08
C CYS A 17 11.08 2.84 -6.67
N ARG A 18 11.51 1.72 -6.07
CA ARG A 18 11.09 1.35 -4.70
C ARG A 18 11.51 2.39 -3.68
N GLN A 19 12.76 2.85 -3.72
CA GLN A 19 13.26 3.86 -2.79
C GLN A 19 12.46 5.16 -2.85
N LYS A 20 12.15 5.65 -4.06
CA LYS A 20 11.37 6.88 -4.23
C LYS A 20 9.92 6.72 -3.76
N CYS A 21 9.26 5.63 -4.11
CA CYS A 21 7.89 5.36 -3.66
C CYS A 21 7.82 5.21 -2.13
N TYR A 22 8.84 4.58 -1.52
CA TYR A 22 8.95 4.46 -0.07
C TYR A 22 9.13 5.83 0.61
N ALA A 23 9.96 6.72 0.06
CA ALA A 23 10.10 8.07 0.60
C ALA A 23 8.78 8.87 0.52
N ILE A 24 7.96 8.66 -0.52
CA ILE A 24 6.62 9.25 -0.61
C ILE A 24 5.72 8.68 0.48
N GLU A 25 5.72 7.36 0.64
CA GLU A 25 4.94 6.65 1.67
C GLU A 25 5.29 7.15 3.08
N GLU A 26 6.57 7.28 3.42
CA GLU A 26 7.02 7.82 4.72
C GLU A 26 6.60 9.28 4.92
N ALA A 27 6.53 10.06 3.85
CA ALA A 27 6.10 11.47 3.89
C ALA A 27 4.58 11.64 3.89
N MET A 28 3.80 10.56 3.72
CA MET A 28 2.34 10.67 3.72
C MET A 28 1.83 11.00 5.13
N PRO A 29 0.86 11.93 5.24
CA PRO A 29 0.20 12.18 6.52
C PRO A 29 -0.46 10.90 7.05
N VAL A 30 -0.08 10.50 8.25
CA VAL A 30 -0.67 9.35 8.94
C VAL A 30 -2.07 9.71 9.42
N THR A 31 -3.06 9.01 8.89
CA THR A 31 -4.42 9.00 9.40
C THR A 31 -4.43 8.18 10.68
N LYS A 32 -4.54 8.87 11.83
CA LYS A 32 -4.65 8.20 13.12
C LYS A 32 -5.98 7.45 13.20
N ALA A 33 -5.92 6.15 13.42
CA ALA A 33 -7.13 5.36 13.60
C ALA A 33 -7.88 5.85 14.86
N LYS A 34 -9.21 5.96 14.79
CA LYS A 34 -10.04 6.18 15.99
C LYS A 34 -10.14 4.87 16.76
N LYS A 35 -9.09 4.58 17.53
CA LYS A 35 -8.97 3.36 18.36
C LYS A 35 -10.05 3.41 19.45
N ILE A 36 -10.94 2.42 19.44
CA ILE A 36 -11.87 2.15 20.54
C ILE A 36 -11.43 0.87 21.25
N THR A 37 -11.53 0.85 22.57
CA THR A 37 -11.24 -0.36 23.35
C THR A 37 -12.36 -1.39 23.19
N TYR A 38 -12.09 -2.66 23.52
CA TYR A 38 -13.12 -3.72 23.54
C TYR A 38 -14.34 -3.34 24.38
N GLY A 39 -14.13 -2.80 25.57
CA GLY A 39 -15.23 -2.33 26.43
C GLY A 39 -16.06 -1.20 25.80
N GLN A 40 -15.42 -0.30 25.05
CA GLN A 40 -16.09 0.79 24.32
C GLN A 40 -16.87 0.26 23.11
N ALA A 41 -16.30 -0.70 22.36
CA ALA A 41 -16.96 -1.38 21.25
C ALA A 41 -18.20 -2.13 21.75
N LEU A 42 -18.05 -2.97 22.79
CA LEU A 42 -19.16 -3.68 23.42
C LEU A 42 -20.27 -2.73 23.91
N SER A 43 -19.91 -1.61 24.52
CA SER A 43 -20.88 -0.62 25.01
C SER A 43 -21.66 0.01 23.85
N ARG A 44 -21.01 0.29 22.72
CA ARG A 44 -21.65 0.85 21.51
C ARG A 44 -22.52 -0.19 20.79
N ILE A 45 -22.10 -1.46 20.75
CA ILE A 45 -22.90 -2.59 20.24
C ILE A 45 -24.17 -2.74 21.09
N LYS A 46 -24.04 -2.80 22.42
CA LYS A 46 -25.19 -2.90 23.35
C LYS A 46 -26.15 -1.72 23.22
N ALA A 47 -25.63 -0.53 22.95
CA ALA A 47 -26.44 0.68 22.72
C ALA A 47 -27.07 0.75 21.31
N GLY A 48 -26.85 -0.25 20.44
CA GLY A 48 -27.36 -0.26 19.06
C GLY A 48 -26.71 0.77 18.14
N LYS A 49 -25.59 1.38 18.55
CA LYS A 49 -24.85 2.39 17.78
C LYS A 49 -23.86 1.79 16.79
N ILE A 50 -23.55 0.51 16.92
CA ILE A 50 -22.73 -0.26 15.99
C ILE A 50 -23.56 -1.44 15.53
N ARG A 51 -23.62 -1.65 14.21
CA ARG A 51 -24.24 -2.83 13.62
C ARG A 51 -23.17 -3.87 13.30
N LEU A 52 -23.50 -5.10 13.63
CA LEU A 52 -22.69 -6.27 13.34
C LEU A 52 -23.22 -6.92 12.06
N ILE A 53 -22.33 -7.15 11.10
CA ILE A 53 -22.69 -7.71 9.79
C ILE A 53 -21.89 -8.99 9.58
N HIS A 54 -22.51 -10.10 9.22
CA HIS A 54 -21.76 -11.31 8.91
C HIS A 54 -20.80 -11.08 7.74
N ARG A 55 -19.49 -11.19 7.98
CA ARG A 55 -18.45 -11.20 6.95
C ARG A 55 -18.53 -12.49 6.14
N ILE A 56 -18.73 -13.60 6.83
CA ILE A 56 -18.75 -14.95 6.27
C ILE A 56 -20.14 -15.52 6.52
N LYS A 57 -20.89 -15.80 5.44
CA LYS A 57 -22.18 -16.48 5.53
C LYS A 57 -21.96 -17.89 6.08
N ASP A 58 -22.85 -18.32 6.97
CA ASP A 58 -22.89 -19.67 7.56
C ASP A 58 -21.73 -20.05 8.50
N ARG A 59 -20.80 -19.13 8.80
CA ARG A 59 -19.82 -19.31 9.88
C ARG A 59 -20.48 -18.94 11.22
N GLY A 60 -20.71 -19.93 12.07
CA GLY A 60 -21.13 -19.71 13.45
C GLY A 60 -19.98 -19.22 14.34
N LEU A 61 -20.32 -18.57 15.46
CA LEU A 61 -19.35 -18.22 16.49
C LEU A 61 -18.93 -19.48 17.26
N TYR A 62 -17.67 -19.90 17.12
CA TYR A 62 -17.15 -21.08 17.82
C TYR A 62 -16.60 -20.74 19.21
N ARG A 63 -15.88 -19.61 19.33
CA ARG A 63 -15.38 -19.05 20.59
C ARG A 63 -15.70 -17.57 20.71
N SER A 64 -15.67 -17.04 21.93
CA SER A 64 -16.01 -15.64 22.22
C SER A 64 -15.05 -14.62 21.59
N ASP A 65 -13.82 -15.03 21.27
CA ASP A 65 -12.80 -14.23 20.58
C ASP A 65 -12.94 -14.29 19.04
N ASP A 66 -13.64 -15.28 18.49
CA ASP A 66 -13.87 -15.42 17.04
C ASP A 66 -14.93 -14.42 16.51
N PHE A 67 -15.38 -13.48 17.33
CA PHE A 67 -16.42 -12.53 16.96
C PHE A 67 -16.01 -11.63 15.79
N ASP A 68 -14.78 -11.13 15.79
CA ASP A 68 -14.27 -10.23 14.74
C ASP A 68 -14.09 -10.96 13.39
N ASP A 69 -13.86 -12.27 13.45
CA ASP A 69 -13.73 -13.17 12.31
C ASP A 69 -15.08 -13.44 11.61
N VAL A 70 -16.17 -13.37 12.37
CA VAL A 70 -17.53 -13.66 11.89
C VAL A 70 -18.27 -12.36 11.54
N PHE A 71 -18.03 -11.28 12.28
CA PHE A 71 -18.76 -10.02 12.17
C PHE A 71 -17.88 -8.84 11.76
N ASP A 72 -18.39 -8.00 10.86
CA ASP A 72 -17.85 -6.69 10.53
C ASP A 72 -18.62 -5.59 11.26
N VAL A 73 -17.91 -4.57 11.69
CA VAL A 73 -18.45 -3.38 12.35
C VAL A 73 -18.55 -2.27 11.31
N LYS A 74 -19.75 -2.01 10.79
CA LYS A 74 -19.99 -0.84 9.94
C LYS A 74 -20.33 0.36 10.80
N ASP A 75 -19.33 1.23 11.02
CA ASP A 75 -19.40 2.69 11.22
C ASP A 75 -18.10 3.18 11.90
N HIS A 76 -17.23 3.87 11.14
CA HIS A 76 -16.08 4.72 11.53
C HIS A 76 -15.23 4.36 12.78
N HIS A 77 -15.26 3.11 13.21
CA HIS A 77 -14.53 2.60 14.34
C HIS A 77 -13.67 1.48 13.83
N ASP A 78 -12.42 1.82 13.52
CA ASP A 78 -11.42 0.78 13.30
C ASP A 78 -11.15 0.12 14.65
N TYR A 79 -11.88 -0.97 14.87
CA TYR A 79 -11.58 -1.92 15.92
C TYR A 79 -10.22 -2.55 15.58
N ASN A 80 -9.21 -2.33 16.42
CA ASN A 80 -7.81 -2.65 16.13
C ASN A 80 -7.22 -1.96 14.88
N GLY A 81 -7.70 -0.77 14.52
CA GLY A 81 -7.10 0.00 13.42
C GLY A 81 -5.62 0.24 13.62
N SER A 82 -4.80 -0.24 12.69
CA SER A 82 -3.44 0.23 12.53
C SER A 82 -3.49 1.67 12.02
N ASP A 83 -2.60 2.51 12.50
CA ASP A 83 -2.40 3.82 11.90
C ASP A 83 -1.97 3.60 10.44
N GLY A 84 -2.62 4.31 9.52
CA GLY A 84 -2.44 4.14 8.08
C GLY A 84 -2.34 5.48 7.37
N TYR A 85 -2.17 5.46 6.05
CA TYR A 85 -2.21 6.66 5.22
C TYR A 85 -3.23 6.47 4.09
N ASP A 86 -3.57 7.56 3.39
CA ASP A 86 -4.42 7.45 2.19
C ASP A 86 -3.64 6.75 1.06
N GLU A 87 -3.86 5.45 0.93
CA GLU A 87 -3.24 4.61 -0.09
C GLU A 87 -3.53 5.10 -1.52
N LYS A 88 -4.72 5.65 -1.78
CA LYS A 88 -5.08 6.16 -3.11
C LYS A 88 -4.28 7.42 -3.44
N ALA A 89 -4.15 8.32 -2.46
CA ALA A 89 -3.32 9.51 -2.63
C ALA A 89 -1.83 9.15 -2.78
N CYS A 90 -1.33 8.18 -2.01
CA CYS A 90 0.03 7.66 -2.13
C CYS A 90 0.26 7.06 -3.53
N SER A 91 -0.64 6.17 -3.99
CA SER A 91 -0.59 5.56 -5.32
C SER A 91 -0.56 6.59 -6.44
N LYS A 92 -1.38 7.66 -6.34
CA LYS A 92 -1.39 8.76 -7.30
C LYS A 92 -0.06 9.52 -7.34
N LYS A 93 0.62 9.70 -6.20
CA LYS A 93 1.95 10.32 -6.12
C LYS A 93 3.06 9.40 -6.64
N CYS A 94 2.92 8.09 -6.47
CA CYS A 94 3.87 7.10 -6.98
C CYS A 94 3.72 6.82 -8.50
N ALA A 95 2.54 7.06 -9.08
CA ALA A 95 2.26 6.76 -10.49
C ALA A 95 3.25 7.38 -11.50
N PRO A 96 3.69 8.65 -11.38
CA PRO A 96 4.70 9.22 -12.28
C PRO A 96 6.06 8.51 -12.20
N ILE A 97 6.47 8.07 -11.00
CA ILE A 97 7.72 7.33 -10.79
C ILE A 97 7.64 5.96 -11.47
N HIS A 98 6.51 5.27 -11.34
CA HIS A 98 6.28 3.99 -12.02
C HIS A 98 6.26 4.13 -13.54
N ALA A 99 5.61 5.18 -14.06
CA ALA A 99 5.57 5.45 -15.49
C ALA A 99 6.98 5.71 -16.06
N GLU A 100 7.78 6.53 -15.37
CA GLU A 100 9.15 6.81 -15.82
C GLU A 100 10.05 5.58 -15.71
N ALA A 101 9.94 4.80 -14.63
CA ALA A 101 10.66 3.53 -14.50
C ALA A 101 10.32 2.53 -15.62
N LEU A 102 9.06 2.48 -16.05
CA LEU A 102 8.63 1.66 -17.18
C LEU A 102 9.24 2.16 -18.50
N ARG A 103 9.19 3.48 -18.75
CA ARG A 103 9.80 4.10 -19.94
C ARG A 103 11.29 3.79 -20.05
N ILE A 104 12.02 3.79 -18.93
CA ILE A 104 13.44 3.42 -18.90
C ILE A 104 13.65 1.94 -19.21
N LYS A 105 12.81 1.05 -18.63
CA LYS A 105 12.88 -0.39 -18.93
C LYS A 105 12.66 -0.66 -20.41
N ASP A 106 11.71 0.02 -21.04
CA ASP A 106 11.46 -0.12 -22.48
C ASP A 106 12.69 0.29 -23.30
N GLN A 107 13.37 1.39 -22.95
CA GLN A 107 14.60 1.81 -23.63
C GLN A 107 15.76 0.80 -23.44
N ILE A 108 15.90 0.22 -22.25
CA ILE A 108 16.87 -0.85 -22.00
C ILE A 108 16.59 -2.07 -22.90
N MET A 109 15.31 -2.42 -23.07
CA MET A 109 14.89 -3.56 -23.90
C MET A 109 15.08 -3.31 -25.40
N LEU A 110 14.92 -2.06 -25.85
CA LEU A 110 15.20 -1.63 -27.23
C LEU A 110 16.70 -1.64 -27.58
N GLY A 111 17.58 -1.70 -26.58
CA GLY A 111 19.02 -1.89 -26.77
C GLY A 111 19.82 -0.60 -26.95
N ASP A 112 19.20 0.58 -26.81
CA ASP A 112 19.91 1.86 -26.80
C ASP A 112 20.54 2.10 -25.42
N ALA A 113 21.76 1.61 -25.25
CA ALA A 113 22.47 1.67 -23.98
C ALA A 113 22.85 3.10 -23.56
N VAL A 114 23.09 4.00 -24.51
CA VAL A 114 23.53 5.38 -24.21
C VAL A 114 22.35 6.19 -23.71
N GLU A 115 21.21 6.09 -24.38
CA GLU A 115 20.00 6.78 -23.98
C GLU A 115 19.44 6.20 -22.67
N ALA A 116 19.45 4.87 -22.54
CA ALA A 116 19.06 4.21 -21.29
C ALA A 116 19.92 4.68 -20.10
N LEU A 117 21.24 4.79 -20.25
CA LEU A 117 22.12 5.26 -19.18
C LEU A 117 21.80 6.69 -18.75
N LYS A 118 21.61 7.61 -19.71
CA LYS A 118 21.21 9.00 -19.41
C LYS A 118 19.91 9.06 -18.64
N MET A 119 18.92 8.26 -19.04
CA MET A 119 17.63 8.22 -18.38
C MET A 119 17.72 7.61 -16.98
N ILE A 120 18.54 6.58 -16.77
CA ILE A 120 18.83 6.02 -15.44
C ILE A 120 19.47 7.08 -14.52
N GLU A 121 20.45 7.84 -15.02
CA GLU A 121 21.12 8.89 -14.25
C GLU A 121 20.18 10.05 -13.90
N ALA A 122 19.36 10.48 -14.85
CA ALA A 122 18.34 11.50 -14.61
C ALA A 122 17.33 11.03 -13.55
N PHE A 123 16.87 9.79 -13.67
CA PHE A 123 15.95 9.19 -12.71
C PHE A 123 16.56 9.05 -11.31
N ALA A 124 17.86 8.76 -11.19
CA ALA A 124 18.53 8.69 -9.91
C ALA A 124 18.63 10.05 -9.17
N LYS A 125 18.70 11.16 -9.92
CA LYS A 125 18.86 12.52 -9.37
C LYS A 125 17.54 13.20 -8.98
N MET A 126 16.43 12.77 -9.59
CA MET A 126 15.08 13.32 -9.36
C MET A 126 14.54 13.00 -7.97
#